data_AF-A0A960W766-F1
#
_entry.id   AF-A0A960W766-F1
#
_cell.length_a   1.000
_cell.length_b   1.000
_cell.length_c   1.000
_cell.angle_alpha   90.00
_cell.angle_beta   90.00
_cell.angle_gamma   90.00
#
_symmetry.space_group_name_H-M   'P 1'
#
loop_
_entity.id
_entity.type
_entity.pdbx_description
1 polymer ?
#
loop_
_entity_poly.entity_id
_entity_poly.type
_entity_poly.pdbx_seq_one_letter_code
_entity_poly.pdbx_strand_id
1 'polypeptide(L)'
;MAFRLHPFQFGKLCGSVWGIFLFGYTWFLILHKGGHIDPSFIGFAYYRYAVTPLGSIIGLAWGFADGFLAGALFAWFYNWVKHARTP
;
A
#
# COMPACT_ATOMS: atom_id res chain seq x y z
N MET A 1 15.18 15.66 22.16
CA MET A 1 14.61 15.75 20.78
C MET A 1 13.47 14.76 20.66
N ALA A 2 12.22 15.22 20.55
CA ALA A 2 11.07 14.35 20.44
C ALA A 2 10.78 14.02 18.96
N PHE A 3 11.00 12.76 18.53
CA PHE A 3 10.72 12.31 17.17
C PHE A 3 9.21 12.38 16.82
N ARG A 4 8.82 13.21 15.84
CA ARG A 4 7.43 13.35 15.37
C ARG A 4 7.34 12.83 13.94
N LEU A 5 6.36 11.96 13.68
CA LEU A 5 6.12 11.50 12.31
C LEU A 5 5.31 12.54 11.55
N HIS A 6 5.73 12.93 10.36
CA HIS A 6 4.92 13.78 9.49
C HIS A 6 3.93 12.90 8.71
N PRO A 7 2.61 12.96 8.98
CA PRO A 7 1.65 11.99 8.44
C PRO A 7 1.65 11.92 6.92
N PHE A 8 1.77 13.06 6.25
CA PHE A 8 1.81 13.12 4.80
C PHE A 8 3.08 12.50 4.20
N GLN A 9 4.25 12.76 4.79
CA GLN A 9 5.52 12.20 4.31
C GLN A 9 5.58 10.69 4.54
N PHE A 10 5.16 10.26 5.73
CA PHE A 10 5.13 8.85 6.08
C PHE A 10 4.10 8.09 5.24
N GLY A 11 2.90 8.64 5.04
CA GLY A 11 1.90 8.10 4.12
C GLY A 11 2.45 7.91 2.71
N LYS A 12 3.11 8.92 2.13
CA LYS A 12 3.72 8.76 0.79
C LYS A 12 4.74 7.62 0.74
N LEU A 13 5.58 7.46 1.76
CA LEU A 13 6.54 6.37 1.82
C LEU A 13 5.82 5.00 1.85
N CYS A 14 4.83 4.85 2.74
CA CYS A 14 4.05 3.61 2.86
C CYS A 14 3.31 3.27 1.57
N GLY A 15 2.62 4.25 0.98
CA GLY A 15 1.93 4.09 -0.30
C GLY A 15 2.87 3.69 -1.44
N SER A 16 4.03 4.35 -1.56
CA SER A 16 5.00 4.00 -2.59
C SER A 16 5.55 2.58 -2.40
N VAL A 17 5.94 2.20 -1.17
CA VAL A 17 6.47 0.86 -0.89
C VAL A 17 5.42 -0.20 -1.20
N TRP A 18 4.18 -0.01 -0.75
CA TRP A 18 3.11 -0.96 -0.94
C TRP A 18 2.66 -1.07 -2.40
N GLY A 19 2.48 0.06 -3.09
CA GLY A 19 2.17 0.09 -4.52
C GLY A 19 3.25 -0.57 -5.38
N ILE A 20 4.53 -0.27 -5.14
CA ILE A 20 5.66 -0.90 -5.87
C ILE A 20 5.70 -2.40 -5.60
N PHE A 21 5.46 -2.81 -4.35
CA PHE A 21 5.37 -4.23 -4.00
C PHE A 21 4.26 -4.93 -4.78
N LEU A 22 3.04 -4.38 -4.81
CA LEU A 22 1.93 -4.98 -5.56
C LEU A 22 2.20 -5.03 -7.07
N PHE A 23 2.77 -3.97 -7.63
CA PHE A 23 3.18 -3.95 -9.04
C PHE A 23 4.19 -5.07 -9.33
N GLY A 24 5.28 -5.14 -8.56
CA GLY A 24 6.32 -6.15 -8.72
C GLY A 24 5.81 -7.57 -8.49
N TYR A 25 4.95 -7.76 -7.49
CA TYR A 25 4.32 -9.05 -7.21
C TYR A 25 3.39 -9.49 -8.34
N THR A 26 2.64 -8.56 -8.95
CA THR A 26 1.81 -8.86 -10.12
C THR A 26 2.67 -9.38 -11.27
N TRP A 27 3.79 -8.72 -11.57
CA TRP A 27 4.75 -9.16 -12.58
C TRP A 27 5.39 -10.51 -12.25
N PHE A 28 5.75 -10.73 -10.99
CA PHE A 28 6.25 -12.03 -10.52
C PHE A 28 5.24 -13.15 -10.83
N LEU A 29 3.95 -12.93 -10.57
CA LEU A 29 2.90 -13.90 -10.90
C LEU A 29 2.69 -14.08 -12.40
N ILE A 30 2.74 -13.01 -13.19
CA ILE A 30 2.64 -13.10 -14.66
C ILE A 30 3.76 -14.00 -15.21
N LEU A 31 5.00 -13.77 -14.78
CA LEU A 31 6.17 -14.50 -15.28
C LEU A 31 6.21 -15.97 -14.84
N HIS A 32 5.81 -16.28 -13.60
CA HIS A 32 5.94 -17.64 -13.06
C HIS A 32 4.66 -18.49 -13.19
N LYS A 33 3.49 -17.87 -13.25
CA LYS A 33 2.18 -18.56 -13.24
C LYS A 33 1.32 -18.27 -14.47
N GLY A 34 1.87 -17.64 -15.51
CA GLY A 34 1.19 -17.48 -16.80
C GLY A 34 -0.04 -16.56 -16.79
N GLY A 35 -0.24 -15.74 -15.75
CA GLY A 35 -1.30 -14.73 -15.72
C GLY A 35 -2.74 -15.29 -15.60
N HIS A 36 -2.92 -16.43 -14.94
CA HIS A 36 -4.25 -17.01 -14.76
C HIS A 36 -5.19 -16.10 -13.94
N ILE A 37 -6.47 -16.07 -14.36
CA ILE A 37 -7.59 -15.31 -13.76
C ILE A 37 -8.18 -16.09 -12.58
N ASP A 38 -7.35 -16.75 -11.78
CA ASP A 38 -7.85 -17.29 -10.52
C ASP A 38 -8.10 -16.11 -9.57
N PRO A 39 -9.16 -16.17 -8.74
CA PRO A 39 -9.41 -15.14 -7.75
C PRO A 39 -8.26 -15.11 -6.74
N SER A 40 -7.27 -14.26 -7.01
CA SER A 40 -6.20 -13.98 -6.06
C SER A 40 -6.79 -13.23 -4.86
N PHE A 41 -6.26 -13.47 -3.67
CA PHE A 41 -6.63 -12.71 -2.46
C PHE A 41 -6.57 -11.19 -2.70
N ILE A 42 -5.59 -10.74 -3.48
CA ILE A 42 -5.39 -9.34 -3.88
C ILE A 42 -6.53 -8.85 -4.79
N GLY A 43 -7.04 -9.70 -5.68
CA GLY A 43 -8.21 -9.39 -6.52
C GLY A 43 -9.52 -9.25 -5.75
N PHE A 44 -9.63 -9.89 -4.58
CA PHE A 44 -10.75 -9.63 -3.67
C PHE A 44 -10.59 -8.30 -2.91
N ALA A 45 -9.36 -7.92 -2.57
CA ALA A 45 -9.09 -6.69 -1.85
C ALA A 45 -9.19 -5.44 -2.75
N TYR A 46 -8.79 -5.54 -4.02
CA TYR A 46 -8.74 -4.40 -4.94
C TYR A 46 -9.71 -4.54 -6.10
N TYR A 47 -10.65 -3.61 -6.17
CA TYR A 47 -11.65 -3.55 -7.22
C TYR A 47 -10.98 -3.46 -8.61
N ARG A 48 -11.39 -4.34 -9.54
CA ARG A 48 -10.89 -4.48 -10.91
C ARG A 48 -9.41 -4.89 -11.03
N TYR A 49 -8.79 -5.34 -9.95
CA TYR A 49 -7.48 -5.96 -10.06
C TYR A 49 -7.56 -7.33 -10.74
N ALA A 50 -6.62 -7.60 -11.63
CA ALA A 50 -6.40 -8.90 -12.25
C ALA A 50 -4.89 -9.13 -12.39
N VAL A 51 -4.44 -10.38 -12.52
CA VAL A 51 -3.02 -10.71 -12.72
C VAL A 51 -2.64 -10.46 -14.19
N THR A 52 -2.63 -9.20 -14.60
CA THR A 52 -2.33 -8.75 -15.97
C THR A 52 -1.48 -7.47 -15.92
N PRO A 53 -0.79 -7.08 -17.02
CA PRO A 53 -0.03 -5.82 -17.06
C PRO A 53 -0.89 -4.58 -16.77
N LEU A 54 -2.16 -4.57 -17.19
CA LEU A 54 -3.08 -3.49 -16.81
C LEU A 54 -3.45 -3.57 -15.33
N GLY A 55 -3.69 -4.79 -14.83
CA GLY A 55 -3.95 -5.04 -13.42
C GLY A 55 -2.80 -4.65 -12.49
N SER A 56 -1.54 -4.72 -12.94
CA SER A 56 -0.40 -4.25 -12.14
C SER A 56 -0.42 -2.73 -11.94
N ILE A 57 -0.89 -1.96 -12.93
CA ILE A 57 -1.08 -0.51 -12.82
C ILE A 57 -2.24 -0.20 -11.86
N ILE A 58 -3.33 -0.97 -11.93
CA ILE A 58 -4.45 -0.88 -10.99
C ILE A 58 -3.98 -1.21 -9.57
N GLY A 59 -3.18 -2.26 -9.39
CA GLY A 59 -2.57 -2.64 -8.12
C GLY A 59 -1.61 -1.58 -7.58
N LEU A 60 -0.82 -0.94 -8.44
CA LEU A 60 0.04 0.19 -8.06
C LEU A 60 -0.79 1.37 -7.52
N ALA A 61 -1.85 1.74 -8.22
CA ALA A 61 -2.71 2.86 -7.83
C ALA A 61 -3.46 2.58 -6.52
N TRP A 62 -4.05 1.39 -6.39
CA TRP A 62 -4.73 0.98 -5.17
C TRP A 62 -3.76 0.84 -4.00
N GLY A 63 -2.62 0.17 -4.20
CA GLY A 63 -1.56 0.00 -3.21
C GLY A 63 -0.95 1.32 -2.74
N PHE A 64 -0.89 2.31 -3.63
CA PHE A 64 -0.50 3.64 -3.24
C PHE A 64 -1.57 4.30 -2.36
N ALA A 65 -2.85 4.23 -2.78
CA ALA A 65 -3.95 4.89 -2.08
C ALA A 65 -4.17 4.35 -0.67
N ASP A 66 -4.24 3.03 -0.50
CA ASP A 66 -4.46 2.41 0.80
C ASP A 66 -3.21 2.44 1.70
N GLY A 67 -2.02 2.23 1.15
CA GLY A 67 -0.75 2.37 1.87
C GLY A 67 -0.52 3.81 2.32
N PHE A 68 -0.91 4.80 1.51
CA PHE A 68 -0.89 6.21 1.90
C PHE A 68 -1.84 6.49 3.07
N LEU A 69 -3.09 6.04 2.95
CA LEU A 69 -4.10 6.27 3.97
C LEU A 69 -3.72 5.58 5.29
N ALA A 70 -3.30 4.31 5.24
CA ALA A 70 -2.86 3.55 6.40
C ALA A 70 -1.62 4.16 7.05
N GLY A 71 -0.64 4.58 6.25
CA GLY A 71 0.56 5.26 6.77
C GLY A 71 0.22 6.60 7.41
N ALA A 72 -0.56 7.45 6.74
CA ALA A 72 -0.96 8.75 7.29
C ALA A 72 -1.75 8.59 8.60
N LEU A 73 -2.69 7.63 8.64
CA LEU A 73 -3.46 7.30 9.84
C LEU A 73 -2.55 6.80 10.97
N PHE A 74 -1.61 5.90 10.67
CA PHE A 74 -0.65 5.40 11.64
C PHE A 74 0.21 6.50 12.24
N ALA A 75 0.77 7.38 11.41
CA ALA A 75 1.59 8.49 11.85
C ALA A 75 0.79 9.51 12.68
N TRP A 76 -0.46 9.78 12.30
CA TRP A 76 -1.36 10.60 13.11
C TRP A 76 -1.63 9.98 14.48
N PHE A 77 -2.01 8.70 14.51
CA PHE A 77 -2.31 7.97 15.74
C PHE A 77 -1.08 7.88 16.66
N TYR A 78 0.09 7.58 16.09
CA TYR A 78 1.36 7.55 16.82
C TYR A 78 1.65 8.88 17.52
N ASN A 79 1.49 10.00 16.80
CA ASN A 79 1.70 11.32 17.37
C ASN A 79 0.67 11.65 18.46
N TRP A 80 -0.58 11.24 18.29
CA TRP A 80 -1.63 11.44 19.29
C TRP A 80 -1.33 10.68 20.59
N VAL A 81 -1.00 9.39 20.49
CA VAL A 81 -0.61 8.57 21.65
C VAL A 81 0.62 9.16 22.34
N LYS A 82 1.60 9.63 21.55
CA LYS A 82 2.80 10.25 22.10
C LYS A 82 2.49 11.53 22.87
N HIS A 83 1.68 12.42 22.31
CA HIS A 83 1.27 13.65 22.98
C HIS A 83 0.50 13.37 24.28
N ALA A 84 -0.37 12.35 24.29
CA ALA A 84 -1.13 11.98 25.49
C ALA A 84 -0.24 11.48 26.65
N ARG A 85 0.99 11.04 26.37
CA ARG A 85 1.94 10.51 27.38
C ARG A 85 2.95 11.53 27.90
N THR A 86 3.09 12.68 27.24
CA THR A 86 3.99 13.76 27.63
C THR A 86 3.29 15.10 27.36
N PRO A 87 2.39 15.56 28.27
CA PRO A 87 1.65 16.81 28.10
C PRO A 87 2.57 18.03 28.13
#